data_AF-A0A1J3DH92-F1
#
_entry.id   AF-A0A1J3DH92-F1
#
_cell.length_a   1.000
_cell.length_b   1.000
_cell.length_c   1.000
_cell.angle_alpha   90.00
_cell.angle_beta   90.00
_cell.angle_gamma   90.00
#
_symmetry.space_group_name_H-M   'P 1'
#
loop_
_entity.id
_entity.type
_entity.pdbx_description
1 polymer ?
#
loop_
_entity_poly.entity_id
_entity_poly.type
_entity_poly.pdbx_seq_one_letter_code
_entity_poly.pdbx_strand_id
1 'polypeptide(L)'
;WGLVVCHHTSSRCIPFPLRYACEFLMQAFGLQLNMELQLALQMSEKRVLRTQTLLCDMLLRDSPAGIVTQSPSIMDLVKCDGAAFLYHGKYYPLGVAPTEVQIKDVVEWLLANHADSTGLSTDSLGDAGYPGAAALGDAVCGMAVAY
;
A
#
# COMPACT_ATOMS: atom_id res chain seq x y z
N TRP A 1 2.20 15.72 -7.31
CA TRP A 1 2.41 16.95 -8.13
C TRP A 1 2.96 18.03 -7.20
N GLY A 2 3.77 18.96 -7.69
CA GLY A 2 4.64 19.78 -6.82
C GLY A 2 5.08 21.10 -7.44
N LEU A 3 6.13 21.72 -6.88
CA LEU A 3 6.64 23.01 -7.29
C LEU A 3 8.08 22.90 -7.81
N VAL A 4 8.41 23.68 -8.84
CA VAL A 4 9.80 23.98 -9.18
C VAL A 4 10.15 25.31 -8.54
N VAL A 5 11.02 25.26 -7.53
CA VAL A 5 11.41 26.42 -6.75
C VAL A 5 12.85 26.80 -7.08
N CYS A 6 13.06 28.06 -7.45
CA CYS A 6 14.37 28.58 -7.79
C CYS A 6 14.85 29.53 -6.68
N HIS A 7 16.09 29.36 -6.23
CA HIS A 7 16.73 30.24 -5.25
C HIS A 7 17.95 30.93 -5.86
N HIS A 8 18.25 32.14 -5.39
CA HIS A 8 19.47 32.87 -5.72
C HIS A 8 20.07 33.47 -4.45
N THR A 9 21.40 33.45 -4.32
CA THR A 9 22.13 33.94 -3.13
C THR A 9 22.18 35.48 -3.04
N SER A 10 21.65 36.17 -4.04
CA SER A 10 21.57 37.62 -4.12
C SER A 10 20.28 38.05 -4.83
N SER A 11 19.91 39.33 -4.73
CA SER A 11 18.72 39.86 -5.39
C SER A 11 18.79 39.64 -6.91
N ARG A 12 17.75 38.99 -7.45
CA ARG A 12 17.66 38.67 -8.88
C ARG A 12 16.26 38.94 -9.40
N CYS A 13 16.14 39.90 -10.31
CA CYS A 13 14.90 40.17 -11.03
C CYS A 13 14.89 39.41 -12.36
N ILE A 14 13.90 38.53 -12.57
CA ILE A 14 13.72 37.79 -13.82
C ILE A 14 12.67 38.53 -14.67
N PRO A 15 12.98 38.95 -15.90
CA PRO A 15 12.04 39.67 -16.74
C PRO A 15 10.86 38.77 -17.14
N PHE A 16 9.69 39.38 -17.37
CA PHE A 16 8.45 38.67 -17.64
C PHE A 16 8.54 37.63 -18.77
N PRO A 17 9.14 37.91 -19.95
CA PRO A 17 9.21 36.93 -21.03
C PRO A 17 9.91 35.62 -20.63
N LEU A 18 10.95 35.69 -19.81
CA LEU A 18 11.64 34.49 -19.31
C LEU A 18 10.77 33.70 -18.34
N ARG A 19 10.03 34.38 -17.45
CA ARG A 19 9.08 33.71 -16.54
C ARG A 19 7.97 33.00 -17.32
N TYR A 20 7.45 33.63 -18.37
CA TYR A 20 6.42 33.06 -19.23
C TYR A 20 6.93 31.83 -20.00
N ALA A 21 8.17 31.88 -20.51
CA ALA A 21 8.79 30.72 -21.13
C ALA A 21 8.97 29.56 -20.13
N CYS A 22 9.38 29.85 -18.89
CA CYS A 22 9.46 28.84 -17.83
C CYS A 22 8.09 28.24 -17.51
N GLU A 23 7.03 29.06 -17.44
CA GLU A 23 5.66 28.57 -17.24
C GLU A 23 5.25 27.58 -18.32
N PHE A 24 5.49 27.91 -19.60
CA PHE A 24 5.19 27.01 -20.71
C PHE A 24 5.96 25.69 -20.62
N LEU A 25 7.24 25.74 -20.26
CA LEU A 25 8.05 24.54 -20.01
C LEU A 25 7.43 23.69 -18.89
N MET A 26 6.96 24.32 -17.81
CA MET A 26 6.34 23.61 -16.67
C MET A 26 5.01 22.98 -17.06
N GLN A 27 4.22 23.60 -17.94
CA GLN A 27 3.00 23.00 -18.48
C GLN A 27 3.32 21.74 -19.30
N ALA A 28 4.31 21.81 -20.21
CA ALA A 28 4.73 20.66 -21.00
C ALA A 28 5.29 19.53 -20.12
N PHE A 29 6.11 19.87 -19.11
CA PHE A 29 6.60 18.91 -18.13
C PHE A 29 5.46 18.25 -17.35
N GLY A 30 4.47 19.03 -16.90
CA GLY A 30 3.28 18.52 -16.22
C GLY A 30 2.49 17.52 -17.06
N LEU A 31 2.35 17.79 -18.36
CA LEU A 31 1.69 16.87 -19.29
C LEU A 31 2.47 15.56 -19.44
N GLN A 32 3.78 15.63 -19.65
CA GLN A 32 4.62 14.43 -19.79
C GLN A 32 4.59 13.59 -18.50
N LEU A 33 4.71 14.24 -17.33
CA LEU A 33 4.63 13.55 -16.05
C LEU A 33 3.28 12.84 -15.87
N ASN A 34 2.19 13.49 -16.28
CA ASN A 34 0.86 12.89 -16.20
C ASN A 34 0.73 11.67 -17.14
N MET A 35 1.29 11.74 -18.35
CA MET A 35 1.33 10.59 -19.27
C MET A 35 2.10 9.41 -18.68
N GLU A 36 3.30 9.64 -18.13
CA GLU A 36 4.08 8.60 -17.47
C GLU A 36 3.33 7.98 -16.28
N LEU A 37 2.67 8.81 -15.47
CA LEU A 37 1.87 8.35 -14.34
C LEU A 37 0.69 7.48 -14.81
N GLN A 38 -0.02 7.90 -15.86
CA GLN A 38 -1.11 7.11 -16.44
C GLN A 38 -0.64 5.76 -16.97
N LEU A 39 0.50 5.72 -17.66
CA LEU A 39 1.10 4.47 -18.13
C LEU A 39 1.48 3.56 -16.96
N ALA A 40 2.09 4.11 -15.91
CA ALA A 40 2.42 3.36 -14.70
C ALA A 40 1.18 2.78 -14.00
N LEU A 41 0.10 3.57 -13.89
CA LEU A 41 -1.18 3.13 -13.34
C LEU A 41 -1.77 1.99 -14.18
N GLN A 42 -1.85 2.15 -15.51
CA GLN A 42 -2.36 1.10 -16.42
C GLN A 42 -1.56 -0.20 -16.31
N MET A 43 -0.23 -0.13 -16.22
CA MET A 43 0.61 -1.31 -16.02
C MET A 43 0.33 -1.99 -14.68
N SER A 44 0.14 -1.19 -13.61
CA SER A 44 -0.20 -1.71 -12.29
C SER A 44 -1.57 -2.38 -12.27
N GLU A 45 -2.60 -1.76 -12.86
CA GLU A 45 -3.95 -2.31 -12.95
C GLU A 45 -3.97 -3.63 -13.72
N LYS A 46 -3.25 -3.69 -14.84
CA LYS A 46 -3.11 -4.92 -15.63
C LYS A 46 -2.41 -6.03 -14.85
N ARG A 47 -1.40 -5.69 -14.04
CA ARG A 47 -0.73 -6.65 -13.14
C ARG A 47 -1.72 -7.15 -12.08
N VAL A 48 -2.42 -6.24 -11.40
CA VAL A 48 -3.42 -6.55 -10.36
C VAL A 48 -4.50 -7.48 -10.91
N LEU A 49 -5.12 -7.15 -12.06
CA LEU A 49 -6.15 -7.96 -12.69
C LEU A 49 -5.66 -9.38 -13.02
N ARG A 50 -4.43 -9.51 -13.54
CA ARG A 50 -3.81 -10.82 -13.83
C ARG A 50 -3.59 -11.62 -12.55
N THR A 51 -3.02 -11.00 -11.50
CA THR A 51 -2.80 -11.66 -10.22
C THR A 51 -4.12 -12.07 -9.57
N GLN A 52 -5.15 -11.20 -9.57
CA GLN A 52 -6.48 -11.53 -9.05
C GLN A 52 -7.09 -12.73 -9.78
N THR A 53 -6.99 -12.76 -11.11
CA THR A 53 -7.53 -13.88 -11.91
C THR A 53 -6.90 -15.20 -11.48
N LEU A 54 -5.57 -15.20 -11.28
CA LEU A 54 -4.85 -16.39 -10.86
C LEU A 54 -5.17 -16.80 -9.42
N LEU A 55 -5.21 -15.85 -8.48
CA LEU A 55 -5.59 -16.12 -7.10
C LEU A 55 -7.05 -16.64 -6.99
N CYS A 56 -7.97 -16.10 -7.79
CA CYS A 56 -9.34 -16.61 -7.87
C CYS A 56 -9.39 -18.05 -8.40
N ASP A 57 -8.60 -18.38 -9.43
CA ASP A 57 -8.51 -19.76 -9.93
C ASP A 57 -7.92 -20.71 -8.87
N MET A 58 -6.90 -20.26 -8.12
CA MET A 58 -6.31 -21.02 -7.02
C MET A 58 -7.33 -21.25 -5.88
N LEU A 59 -8.13 -20.24 -5.51
CA LEU A 59 -9.18 -20.41 -4.49
C LEU A 59 -10.26 -21.40 -4.91
N LEU A 60 -10.54 -21.54 -6.22
CA LEU A 60 -11.54 -22.46 -6.74
C LEU A 60 -11.03 -23.90 -6.86
N ARG A 61 -9.72 -24.10 -7.03
CA ARG A 61 -9.12 -25.42 -7.31
C ARG A 61 -8.33 -26.01 -6.15
N ASP A 62 -7.74 -25.17 -5.30
CA ASP A 62 -6.86 -25.54 -4.19
C ASP A 62 -7.49 -25.21 -2.82
N SER A 63 -6.76 -25.53 -1.74
CA SER A 63 -7.07 -25.08 -0.38
C SER A 63 -7.00 -23.55 -0.27
N PRO A 64 -7.82 -22.89 0.58
CA PRO A 64 -7.72 -21.47 0.89
C PRO A 64 -6.34 -21.02 1.37
N ALA A 65 -5.48 -21.93 1.86
CA ALA A 65 -4.09 -21.60 2.19
C ALA A 65 -3.20 -21.33 0.95
N GLY A 66 -3.62 -21.77 -0.23
CA GLY A 66 -2.88 -21.66 -1.50
C GLY A 66 -2.48 -20.23 -1.85
N ILE A 67 -3.33 -19.25 -1.53
CA ILE A 67 -3.06 -17.82 -1.76
C ILE A 67 -1.86 -17.28 -0.97
N VAL A 68 -1.42 -17.99 0.08
CA VAL A 68 -0.24 -17.63 0.89
C VAL A 68 0.92 -18.60 0.66
N THR A 69 0.63 -19.89 0.43
CA THR A 69 1.68 -20.92 0.34
C THR A 69 2.27 -21.11 -1.06
N GLN A 70 1.64 -20.59 -2.11
CA GLN A 70 2.07 -20.76 -3.49
C GLN A 70 2.51 -19.43 -4.13
N SER A 71 3.13 -19.51 -5.31
CA SER A 71 3.56 -18.36 -6.10
C SER A 71 2.77 -18.29 -7.41
N PRO A 72 2.17 -17.13 -7.76
CA PRO A 72 2.16 -15.89 -6.99
C PRO A 72 1.25 -15.96 -5.76
N SER A 73 1.61 -15.16 -4.75
CA SER A 73 0.93 -15.09 -3.46
C SER A 73 0.12 -13.79 -3.32
N ILE A 74 -0.57 -13.62 -2.20
CA ILE A 74 -1.25 -12.38 -1.85
C ILE A 74 -0.32 -11.15 -1.81
N MET A 75 0.98 -11.35 -1.51
CA MET A 75 1.99 -10.28 -1.55
C MET A 75 2.33 -9.81 -2.99
N ASP A 76 1.97 -10.59 -4.01
CA ASP A 76 2.09 -10.17 -5.41
C ASP A 76 0.91 -9.33 -5.89
N LEU A 77 -0.21 -9.37 -5.15
CA LEU A 77 -1.42 -8.60 -5.40
C LEU A 77 -1.31 -7.20 -4.78
N VAL A 78 -0.90 -7.14 -3.51
CA VAL A 78 -0.73 -5.90 -2.76
C VAL A 78 0.74 -5.76 -2.40
N LYS A 79 1.34 -4.61 -2.71
CA LYS A 79 2.71 -4.33 -2.30
C LYS A 79 2.76 -4.16 -0.78
N CYS A 80 3.31 -5.15 -0.09
CA CYS A 80 3.50 -5.15 1.35
C CYS A 80 4.80 -5.85 1.74
N ASP A 81 5.26 -5.61 2.97
CA ASP A 81 6.46 -6.26 3.53
C ASP A 81 6.15 -7.66 4.09
N GLY A 82 4.88 -7.93 4.39
CA GLY A 82 4.38 -9.24 4.77
C GLY A 82 2.86 -9.35 4.67
N ALA A 83 2.37 -10.57 4.83
CA ALA A 83 0.96 -10.90 4.84
C ALA A 83 0.69 -12.00 5.88
N ALA A 84 -0.54 -12.06 6.38
CA ALA A 84 -0.93 -13.11 7.29
C ALA A 84 -2.37 -13.55 7.01
N PHE A 85 -2.59 -14.86 6.93
CA PHE A 85 -3.91 -15.45 6.71
C PHE A 85 -4.29 -16.31 7.90
N LEU A 86 -5.42 -16.00 8.52
CA LEU A 86 -5.97 -16.74 9.65
C LEU A 86 -7.26 -17.41 9.22
N TYR A 87 -7.28 -18.74 9.17
CA TYR A 87 -8.44 -19.50 8.73
C TYR A 87 -8.66 -20.73 9.61
N HIS A 88 -9.87 -20.89 10.16
CA HIS A 88 -10.22 -21.93 11.13
C HIS A 88 -9.17 -22.12 12.24
N GLY A 89 -8.68 -21.02 12.81
CA GLY A 89 -7.69 -21.04 13.89
C GLY A 89 -6.27 -21.41 13.46
N LYS A 90 -6.02 -21.66 12.17
CA LYS A 90 -4.67 -21.86 11.63
C LYS A 90 -4.11 -20.55 11.12
N TYR A 91 -2.86 -20.28 11.49
CA TYR A 91 -2.13 -19.07 11.14
C TYR A 91 -1.09 -19.35 10.05
N TYR A 92 -1.14 -18.58 8.97
CA TYR A 92 -0.25 -18.67 7.82
C TYR A 92 0.44 -17.32 7.60
N PRO A 93 1.61 -17.07 8.22
CA PRO A 93 2.40 -15.86 7.99
C PRO A 93 3.25 -15.98 6.70
N LEU A 94 3.49 -14.84 6.07
CA LEU A 94 4.39 -14.70 4.92
C LEU A 94 5.14 -13.36 5.00
N GLY A 95 6.45 -13.37 4.76
CA GLY A 95 7.27 -12.16 4.86
C GLY A 95 7.37 -11.63 6.29
N VAL A 96 7.38 -10.30 6.44
CA VAL A 96 7.42 -9.61 7.74
C VAL A 96 6.01 -9.56 8.33
N ALA A 97 5.69 -10.52 9.19
CA ALA A 97 4.38 -10.64 9.83
C ALA A 97 4.50 -10.76 11.35
N PRO A 98 3.48 -10.32 12.12
CA PRO A 98 3.42 -10.53 13.57
C PRO A 98 3.52 -12.01 13.97
N THR A 99 3.89 -12.29 15.21
CA THR A 99 3.78 -13.64 15.76
C THR A 99 2.33 -14.06 15.95
N GLU A 100 2.08 -15.37 16.12
CA GLU A 100 0.71 -15.87 16.33
C GLU A 100 0.03 -15.27 17.59
N VAL A 101 0.81 -14.94 18.62
CA VAL A 101 0.28 -14.28 19.83
C VAL A 101 -0.11 -12.84 19.51
N GLN A 102 0.75 -12.12 18.79
CA GLN A 102 0.51 -10.72 18.42
C GLN A 102 -0.66 -10.58 17.45
N ILE A 103 -0.79 -11.46 16.44
CA ILE A 103 -1.91 -11.37 15.49
C ILE A 103 -3.26 -11.67 16.16
N LYS A 104 -3.29 -12.55 17.17
CA LYS A 104 -4.50 -12.81 17.95
C LYS A 104 -4.94 -11.58 18.73
N ASP A 105 -4.00 -10.89 19.38
CA ASP A 105 -4.27 -9.62 20.07
C ASP A 105 -4.78 -8.53 19.11
N VAL A 106 -4.21 -8.43 17.91
CA VAL A 106 -4.71 -7.53 16.85
C VAL A 106 -6.13 -7.89 16.42
N VAL A 107 -6.44 -9.17 16.24
CA VAL A 107 -7.79 -9.63 15.86
C VAL A 107 -8.81 -9.31 16.97
N GLU A 108 -8.45 -9.52 18.24
CA GLU A 108 -9.31 -9.15 19.37
C GLU A 108 -9.59 -7.64 19.38
N TRP A 109 -8.57 -6.82 19.15
CA TRP A 109 -8.74 -5.37 19.04
C TRP A 109 -9.64 -4.98 17.85
N LEU A 110 -9.48 -5.61 16.68
CA LEU A 110 -10.33 -5.37 15.51
C LEU A 110 -11.79 -5.73 15.79
N LEU A 111 -12.05 -6.87 16.43
CA LEU A 111 -13.41 -7.29 16.79
C LEU A 111 -14.03 -6.36 17.83
N ALA A 112 -13.24 -5.82 18.75
CA ALA A 112 -13.75 -4.91 19.78
C ALA A 112 -14.07 -3.50 19.23
N ASN A 113 -13.28 -3.00 18.28
CA ASN A 113 -13.34 -1.58 17.86
C ASN A 113 -13.84 -1.36 16.43
N HIS A 114 -13.85 -2.41 15.60
CA HIS A 114 -14.12 -2.31 14.17
C HIS A 114 -15.08 -3.38 13.63
N ALA A 115 -15.77 -4.17 14.47
CA ALA A 115 -16.61 -5.30 14.03
C ALA A 115 -17.70 -4.98 12.99
N ASP A 116 -18.16 -3.73 12.94
CA ASP A 116 -19.20 -3.31 11.98
C ASP A 116 -18.65 -2.93 10.60
N SER A 117 -17.32 -2.98 10.40
CA SER A 117 -16.68 -2.73 9.11
C SER A 117 -16.42 -4.01 8.34
N THR A 118 -16.19 -3.94 7.04
CA THR A 118 -15.71 -5.09 6.24
C THR A 118 -14.17 -5.23 6.26
N GLY A 119 -13.50 -4.51 7.18
CA GLY A 119 -12.05 -4.38 7.19
C GLY A 119 -11.55 -3.01 7.68
N LEU A 120 -10.23 -2.87 7.74
CA LEU A 120 -9.53 -1.64 8.12
C LEU A 120 -8.29 -1.48 7.24
N SER A 121 -7.95 -0.24 6.90
CA SER A 121 -6.66 0.12 6.29
C SER A 121 -6.08 1.33 7.02
N THR A 122 -4.86 1.19 7.54
CA THR A 122 -4.13 2.25 8.24
C THR A 122 -2.63 2.17 7.92
N ASP A 123 -1.96 3.31 7.89
CA ASP A 123 -0.50 3.42 7.78
C ASP A 123 0.20 3.39 9.15
N SER A 124 -0.57 3.53 10.25
CA SER A 124 -0.08 3.53 11.63
C SER A 124 -1.12 2.89 12.56
N LEU A 125 -0.81 1.68 13.04
CA LEU A 125 -1.61 0.99 14.05
C LEU A 125 -1.68 1.79 15.36
N GLY A 126 -0.60 2.50 15.71
CA GLY A 126 -0.58 3.37 16.89
C GLY A 126 -1.58 4.52 16.79
N ASP A 127 -1.58 5.24 15.66
CA ASP A 127 -2.53 6.34 15.42
C ASP A 127 -3.97 5.86 15.22
N ALA A 128 -4.13 4.62 14.73
CA ALA A 128 -5.42 3.95 14.66
C ALA A 128 -5.96 3.54 16.04
N GLY A 129 -5.16 3.67 17.11
CA GLY A 129 -5.59 3.37 18.48
C GLY A 129 -5.38 1.92 18.91
N TYR A 130 -4.55 1.14 18.22
CA TYR A 130 -4.15 -0.20 18.68
C TYR A 130 -3.12 -0.08 19.82
N PRO A 131 -3.45 -0.51 21.05
CA PRO A 131 -2.58 -0.31 22.21
C PRO A 131 -1.28 -1.12 22.15
N GLY A 132 -1.27 -2.25 21.43
CA GLY A 132 -0.10 -3.13 21.28
C GLY A 132 0.90 -2.69 20.21
N ALA A 133 0.68 -1.55 19.52
CA ALA A 133 1.47 -1.14 18.36
C ALA A 133 2.98 -1.05 18.65
N ALA A 134 3.35 -0.53 19.83
CA ALA A 134 4.76 -0.42 20.23
C ALA A 134 5.47 -1.78 20.35
N ALA A 135 4.73 -2.86 20.65
CA ALA A 135 5.29 -4.21 20.76
C ALA A 135 5.51 -4.89 19.39
N LEU A 136 4.83 -4.41 18.35
CA LEU A 136 5.08 -4.83 16.96
C LEU A 136 6.35 -4.17 16.40
N GLY A 137 6.67 -2.97 16.88
CA GLY A 137 7.85 -2.20 16.49
C GLY A 137 7.79 -1.66 15.05
N ASP A 138 8.90 -1.10 14.59
CA ASP A 138 9.00 -0.40 13.29
C ASP A 138 8.76 -1.31 12.07
N ALA A 139 8.84 -2.62 12.26
CA ALA A 139 8.69 -3.60 11.19
C ALA A 139 7.22 -3.80 10.77
N VAL A 140 6.24 -3.50 11.64
CA VAL A 140 4.81 -3.67 11.36
C VAL A 140 4.04 -2.47 11.91
N CYS A 141 4.07 -1.37 11.16
CA CYS A 141 3.38 -0.12 11.51
C CYS A 141 2.03 0.04 10.81
N GLY A 142 1.98 -0.25 9.51
CA GLY A 142 0.76 -0.18 8.70
C GLY A 142 0.09 -1.54 8.56
N MET A 143 -1.23 -1.55 8.38
CA MET A 143 -2.00 -2.76 8.17
C MET A 143 -3.22 -2.51 7.29
N ALA A 144 -3.46 -3.41 6.35
CA ALA A 144 -4.74 -3.56 5.68
C ALA A 144 -5.29 -4.95 5.98
N VAL A 145 -6.53 -5.02 6.45
CA VAL A 145 -7.21 -6.26 6.84
C VAL A 145 -8.60 -6.31 6.21
N ALA A 146 -8.99 -7.50 5.76
CA ALA A 146 -10.34 -7.85 5.36
C ALA A 146 -10.71 -9.16 6.04
N TYR A 147 -11.96 -9.29 6.49
CA TYR A 147 -12.48 -10.47 7.18
C TYR A 147 -13.90 -10.80 6.71
#